data_AF-A0A953TAW6-F1
#
_entry.id   AF-A0A953TAW6-F1
#
_cell.length_a   1.000
_cell.length_b   1.000
_cell.length_c   1.000
_cell.angle_alpha   90.00
_cell.angle_beta   90.00
_cell.angle_gamma   90.00
#
_symmetry.space_group_name_H-M   'P 1'
#
loop_
_entity.id
_entity.type
_entity.pdbx_description
1 polymer ?
#
loop_
_entity_poly.entity_id
_entity_poly.type
_entity_poly.pdbx_seq_one_letter_code
_entity_poly.pdbx_strand_id
1 'polypeptide(L)' 'MQLRLIAKAVGVPPRNVALSAGATARIKRLTISGDPPALIAALEKITAKG' A
#
# COMPACT_ATOMS: atom_id res chain seq x y z
N MET A 1 -2.68 0.71 12.45
CA MET A 1 -1.28 1.20 12.34
C MET A 1 -0.66 0.88 10.99
N GLN A 2 -0.70 -0.37 10.50
CA GLN A 2 -0.06 -0.77 9.22
C GLN A 2 -0.57 -0.06 7.96
N LEU A 3 -1.88 0.21 7.83
CA LEU A 3 -2.41 0.89 6.63
C LEU A 3 -1.81 2.30 6.44
N ARG A 4 -1.55 3.02 7.53
CA ARG A 4 -0.92 4.35 7.49
C ARG A 4 0.53 4.29 7.02
N LEU A 5 1.26 3.22 7.39
CA LEU A 5 2.64 3.02 6.96
C LEU A 5 2.70 2.80 5.44
N ILE A 6 1.82 1.92 4.93
CA ILE A 6 1.75 1.60 3.51
C ILE A 6 1.27 2.81 2.70
N ALA A 7 0.23 3.51 3.18
CA ALA A 7 -0.24 4.75 2.57
C ALA A 7 0.90 5.78 2.42
N LYS A 8 1.73 5.95 3.45
CA LYS A 8 2.90 6.83 3.40
C LYS A 8 3.96 6.35 2.42
N ALA A 9 4.24 5.04 2.37
CA ALA A 9 5.25 4.47 1.48
C ALA A 9 4.87 4.64 0.00
N VAL A 10 3.59 4.45 -0.34
CA VAL A 10 3.09 4.58 -1.71
C VAL A 10 2.55 5.99 -2.06
N GLY A 11 2.58 6.94 -1.11
CA GLY A 11 2.20 8.33 -1.36
C GLY A 11 0.71 8.61 -1.52
N VAL A 12 -0.17 7.73 -1.03
CA VAL A 12 -1.63 7.91 -1.12
C VAL A 12 -2.26 8.29 0.23
N PRO A 13 -3.44 8.93 0.24
CA PRO A 13 -4.19 9.16 1.47
C PRO A 13 -4.53 7.84 2.18
N PRO A 14 -4.52 7.76 3.52
CA PRO A 14 -4.86 6.52 4.24
C PRO A 14 -6.27 5.98 3.94
N ARG A 15 -7.22 6.86 3.60
CA ARG A 15 -8.59 6.49 3.18
C ARG A 15 -8.64 5.70 1.87
N ASN A 16 -7.59 5.77 1.07
CA ASN A 16 -7.46 5.06 -0.20
C ASN A 16 -6.79 3.69 -0.03
N VAL A 17 -6.40 3.32 1.19
CA VAL A 17 -5.87 2.00 1.51
C VAL A 17 -6.91 1.27 2.33
N ALA A 18 -7.29 0.08 1.89
CA ALA A 18 -8.22 -0.78 2.59
C ALA A 18 -7.60 -2.17 2.79
N LEU A 19 -7.89 -2.77 3.94
CA LEU A 19 -7.55 -4.16 4.17
C LEU A 19 -8.63 -5.03 3.54
N SER A 20 -8.26 -5.78 2.51
CA SER A 20 -9.15 -6.71 1.84
C SER A 20 -9.27 -8.03 2.62
N ALA A 21 -8.17 -8.52 3.20
CA ALA A 21 -8.17 -9.76 3.99
C ALA A 21 -6.99 -9.87 4.95
N GLY A 22 -7.14 -10.73 5.97
CA GLY A 22 -6.05 -11.14 6.86
C GLY A 22 -5.73 -10.14 7.96
N ALA A 23 -6.74 -9.53 8.60
CA ALA A 23 -6.51 -8.52 9.65
C ALA A 23 -5.59 -9.00 10.78
N THR A 24 -5.74 -10.27 11.16
CA THR A 24 -4.95 -10.95 12.19
C THR A 24 -3.87 -11.87 11.61
N ALA A 25 -3.81 -12.03 10.28
CA ALA A 25 -2.86 -12.91 9.62
C ALA A 25 -1.48 -12.24 9.45
N ARG A 26 -0.43 -13.07 9.35
CA ARG A 26 0.94 -12.60 9.03
C ARG A 26 1.03 -12.03 7.62
N ILE A 27 0.30 -12.61 6.67
CA ILE A 27 0.20 -12.14 5.28
C ILE A 27 -1.15 -11.44 5.10
N LYS A 28 -1.13 -10.20 4.62
CA LYS A 28 -2.31 -9.36 4.45
C LYS A 28 -2.52 -8.99 3.00
N ARG A 29 -3.79 -8.94 2.58
CA ARG A 29 -4.15 -8.44 1.26
C ARG A 29 -4.72 -7.04 1.39
N LEU A 30 -4.16 -6.11 0.64
CA LEU A 30 -4.55 -4.70 0.67
C LEU A 30 -5.06 -4.28 -0.71
N THR A 31 -6.11 -3.47 -0.69
CA THR A 31 -6.57 -2.76 -1.88
C THR A 31 -6.12 -1.31 -1.75
N ILE A 32 -5.46 -0.80 -2.79
CA ILE A 32 -5.01 0.59 -2.85
C ILE A 32 -5.65 1.23 -4.07
N SER A 33 -6.32 2.35 -3.86
CA SER A 33 -6.97 3.14 -4.92
C SER A 33 -6.26 4.48 -5.10
N GLY A 34 -6.23 5.02 -6.31
CA GLY A 34 -5.55 6.28 -6.59
C GLY A 34 -5.06 6.34 -8.02
N ASP A 35 -4.07 7.20 -8.26
CA ASP A 35 -3.47 7.37 -9.57
C ASP A 35 -2.58 6.15 -9.93
N PRO A 36 -2.95 5.36 -10.95
CA PRO A 36 -2.21 4.15 -11.32
C PRO A 36 -0.71 4.37 -11.65
N PRO A 37 -0.32 5.35 -12.49
CA PRO A 37 1.10 5.56 -12.81
C PRO A 37 1.93 5.99 -11.60
N ALA A 38 1.41 6.86 -10.72
CA ALA A 38 2.10 7.20 -9.48
C ALA A 38 2.28 5.98 -8.55
N LEU A 39 1.27 5.10 -8.49
CA LEU A 39 1.34 3.88 -7.68
C LEU A 39 2.44 2.93 -8.18
N ILE A 40 2.49 2.70 -9.48
CA ILE A 40 3.50 1.82 -10.11
C ILE A 40 4.90 2.35 -9.80
N ALA A 41 5.15 3.64 -10.05
CA ALA A 41 6.45 4.25 -9.78
C ALA A 41 6.85 4.20 -8.29
N ALA A 42 5.88 4.34 -7.37
CA ALA A 42 6.14 4.20 -5.94
C ALA A 42 6.46 2.76 -5.55
N LEU A 43 5.73 1.78 -6.10
CA LEU A 43 5.98 0.36 -5.86
C LEU A 43 7.35 -0.08 -6.40
N GLU A 44 7.72 0.33 -7.62
CA GLU A 44 9.03 0.04 -8.22
C GLU A 44 10.18 0.52 -7.33
N LYS A 45 10.09 1.73 -6.77
CA LYS A 45 11.10 2.27 -5.84
C LYS A 45 11.23 1.46 -4.55
N ILE A 46 10.13 0.88 -4.07
CA ILE A 46 10.12 0.07 -2.84
C ILE A 46 10.69 -1.33 -3.13
N THR A 47 10.34 -1.94 -4.26
CA THR A 47 10.79 -3.30 -4.63
C THR A 47 12.22 -3.33 -5.15
N ALA A 48 12.71 -2.26 -5.77
CA ALA A 48 14.10 -2.14 -6.23
C ALA A 48 15.11 -2.00 -5.07
N LYS A 49 14.61 -1.84 -3.83
CA LYS A 49 15.43 -1.69 -2.63
C LYS A 49 15.64 -3.03 -1.88
N GLY A 50 15.43 -4.15 -2.57
CA GLY A 50 15.62 -5.52 -2.07
C GLY A 50 17.02 -6.05 -2.32
#